data_AF-B1C6K2-F1
#
_entry.id   AF-B1C6K2-F1
#
_cell.length_a   1.000
_cell.length_b   1.000
_cell.length_c   1.000
_cell.angle_alpha   90.00
_cell.angle_beta   90.00
_cell.angle_gamma   90.00
#
_symmetry.space_group_name_H-M   'P 1'
#
loop_
_entity.id
_entity.type
_entity.pdbx_description
1 polymer ?
#
loop_
_entity_poly.entity_id
_entity_poly.type
_entity_poly.pdbx_seq_one_letter_code
_entity_poly.pdbx_strand_id
1 'polypeptide(L)' 'MSLSSIVFSDSDFKLALYYVLYVIFFNAEQLYATGAKLLLFEEDIYDEFIKELKKREENIKVENGIE' A
#
# COMPACT_ATOMS: atom_id res chain seq x y z
N MET A 1 2.03 16.84 9.47
CA MET A 1 0.73 16.22 9.16
C MET A 1 1.04 14.96 8.40
N SER A 2 0.89 13.79 9.01
CA SER A 2 1.15 12.49 8.36
C SER A 2 -0.16 12.03 7.74
N LEU A 3 -0.20 11.84 6.42
CA LEU A 3 -1.38 11.27 5.75
C LEU A 3 -1.45 9.77 6.08
N SER A 4 -2.65 9.32 6.45
CA SER A 4 -2.93 7.91 6.77
C SER A 4 -3.91 7.34 5.76
N SER A 5 -3.65 6.12 5.31
CA SER A 5 -4.55 5.34 4.47
C SER A 5 -5.30 4.35 5.36
N ILE A 6 -6.62 4.30 5.22
CA ILE A 6 -7.49 3.43 6.02
C ILE A 6 -8.15 2.41 5.09
N VAL A 7 -8.02 1.12 5.41
CA VAL A 7 -8.65 0.02 4.68
C VAL A 7 -9.62 -0.69 5.63
N PHE A 8 -10.85 -0.87 5.18
CA PHE A 8 -11.90 -1.58 5.90
C PHE A 8 -12.03 -3.03 5.42
N SER A 9 -12.53 -3.93 6.26
CA SER A 9 -12.74 -5.34 5.95
C SER A 9 -13.75 -5.59 4.82
N ASP A 10 -14.69 -4.67 4.63
CA ASP A 10 -15.72 -4.71 3.58
C ASP A 10 -15.25 -4.11 2.24
N SER A 11 -14.02 -3.60 2.17
CA SER A 11 -13.46 -3.05 0.95
C SER A 11 -13.09 -4.15 -0.06
N ASP A 12 -13.05 -3.81 -1.34
CA ASP A 12 -12.51 -4.74 -2.34
C ASP A 12 -11.02 -4.98 -2.04
N PHE A 13 -10.71 -6.19 -1.58
CA PHE A 13 -9.38 -6.57 -1.12
C PHE A 13 -8.28 -6.34 -2.17
N LYS A 14 -8.54 -6.65 -3.44
CA LYS A 14 -7.53 -6.51 -4.51
C LYS A 14 -7.28 -5.04 -4.82
N LEU A 15 -8.36 -4.27 -4.89
CA LEU A 15 -8.30 -2.84 -5.16
C LEU A 15 -7.66 -2.07 -4.00
N ALA A 16 -7.98 -2.44 -2.76
CA ALA A 16 -7.37 -1.89 -1.55
C ALA A 16 -5.85 -2.13 -1.54
N LEU A 17 -5.40 -3.36 -1.80
CA LEU A 17 -3.97 -3.66 -1.92
C LEU A 17 -3.30 -2.85 -3.03
N TYR A 18 -3.93 -2.70 -4.19
CA TYR A 18 -3.40 -1.91 -5.29
C TYR A 18 -3.20 -0.44 -4.89
N TYR A 19 -4.23 0.20 -4.31
CA TYR A 19 -4.14 1.59 -3.91
C TYR A 19 -3.18 1.82 -2.74
N VAL A 20 -3.09 0.87 -1.81
CA VAL A 20 -2.11 0.95 -0.72
C VAL A 20 -0.68 0.90 -1.28
N LEU A 21 -0.37 -0.02 -2.18
CA LEU A 21 0.94 -0.06 -2.85
C LEU A 21 1.23 1.23 -3.60
N TYR A 22 0.26 1.76 -4.33
CA TYR A 22 0.40 3.02 -5.06
C TYR A 22 0.69 4.19 -4.11
N VAL A 23 -0.10 4.34 -3.05
CA VAL A 23 0.03 5.44 -2.09
C VAL A 23 1.29 5.32 -1.23
N ILE A 24 1.90 4.14 -1.12
CA ILE A 24 3.19 3.97 -0.44
C ILE A 24 4.34 4.18 -1.41
N PHE A 25 4.41 3.47 -2.54
CA PHE A 25 5.64 3.41 -3.34
C PHE A 25 5.67 4.36 -4.55
N PHE A 26 4.56 5.02 -4.90
CA PHE A 26 4.53 5.91 -6.06
C PHE A 26 5.54 7.05 -5.92
N ASN A 27 6.27 7.33 -7.01
CA ASN A 27 7.33 8.34 -7.07
C ASN A 27 8.36 8.20 -5.94
N ALA A 28 8.65 6.96 -5.53
CA ALA A 28 9.59 6.64 -4.46
C ALA A 28 9.34 7.45 -3.17
N GLU A 29 8.07 7.57 -2.77
CA GLU A 29 7.64 8.27 -1.55
C GLU A 29 7.85 9.79 -1.55
N GLN A 30 8.24 10.41 -2.67
CA GLN A 30 8.60 11.83 -2.72
C GLN A 30 7.42 12.79 -2.78
N LEU A 31 6.18 12.28 -2.77
CA LEU A 31 5.01 13.15 -2.71
C LEU A 31 4.69 13.53 -1.26
N TYR A 32 4.15 14.73 -1.08
CA TYR A 32 3.64 15.15 0.24
C TYR A 32 2.44 14.29 0.69
N ALA A 33 1.68 13.75 -0.27
CA ALA A 33 0.48 12.96 -0.05
C ALA A 33 0.73 11.44 0.09
N THR A 34 1.98 10.99 0.08
CA THR A 34 2.34 9.57 0.23
C THR A 34 2.05 9.13 1.67
N GLY A 35 1.35 8.01 1.82
CA GLY A 35 0.77 7.59 3.10
C GLY A 35 1.79 6.86 3.97
N ALA A 36 2.39 7.56 4.93
CA ALA A 36 3.38 6.98 5.84
C ALA A 36 2.77 6.01 6.89
N LYS A 37 1.44 5.93 6.97
CA LYS A 37 0.74 5.07 7.93
C LYS A 37 -0.45 4.37 7.28
N LEU A 38 -0.41 3.04 7.25
CA LEU A 38 -1.53 2.18 6.89
C LEU A 38 -2.29 1.77 8.16
N LEU A 39 -3.59 1.99 8.17
CA LEU A 39 -4.51 1.51 9.20
C LEU A 39 -5.42 0.46 8.56
N LEU A 40 -5.32 -0.78 9.03
CA LEU A 40 -6.27 -1.84 8.71
C LEU A 40 -7.32 -1.84 9.83
N PHE A 41 -8.57 -1.61 9.46
CA PHE A 41 -9.68 -1.66 10.39
C PHE A 41 -10.19 -3.11 10.42
N GLU A 42 -10.28 -3.67 11.64
CA GLU A 42 -10.62 -5.08 11.93
C GLU A 42 -9.45 -6.07 11.76
N GLU A 43 -9.31 -7.00 12.71
CA GLU A 43 -8.15 -7.91 12.81
C GLU A 43 -8.19 -9.08 11.82
N ASP A 44 -9.36 -9.39 11.27
CA ASP A 44 -9.62 -10.54 10.41
C ASP A 44 -8.92 -10.45 9.04
N ILE A 45 -8.72 -9.24 8.52
CA ILE A 45 -8.00 -9.02 7.26
C ILE A 45 -6.50 -8.78 7.44
N TYR A 46 -6.03 -8.53 8.66
CA TYR A 46 -4.67 -8.01 8.91
C TYR A 46 -3.57 -8.93 8.37
N ASP A 47 -3.56 -10.19 8.78
CA ASP A 47 -2.48 -11.13 8.45
C ASP A 47 -2.41 -11.42 6.95
N GLU A 48 -3.56 -11.65 6.31
CA GLU A 48 -3.65 -11.91 4.87
C GLU A 48 -3.24 -10.67 4.07
N PHE A 49 -3.72 -9.49 4.46
CA PHE A 49 -3.42 -8.23 3.78
C PHE A 49 -1.93 -7.91 3.85
N ILE A 50 -1.31 -7.99 5.03
CA ILE A 50 0.12 -7.72 5.20
C ILE A 50 0.97 -8.74 4.43
N LYS A 51 0.57 -10.02 4.42
CA LYS A 51 1.27 -11.06 3.66
C LYS A 51 1.25 -10.79 2.16
N GLU A 52 0.08 -10.48 1.60
CA GLU A 52 -0.04 -10.19 0.17
C GLU A 52 0.59 -8.85 -0.22
N LEU A 53 0.56 -7.85 0.68
CA LEU A 53 1.24 -6.58 0.48
C LEU A 53 2.76 -6.77 0.34
N LYS A 54 3.39 -7.47 1.29
CA LYS A 54 4.83 -7.78 1.27
C LYS A 54 5.23 -8.54 0.01
N LYS A 55 4.45 -9.55 -0.36
CA LYS A 55 4.69 -10.33 -1.57
C LYS A 55 4.69 -9.45 -2.82
N ARG A 56 3.83 -8.43 -2.90
CA ARG A 56 3.78 -7.51 -4.06
C ARG A 56 4.90 -6.47 -4.02
N GLU A 57 5.24 -5.98 -2.84
CA GLU A 57 6.39 -5.10 -2.60
C GLU A 57 7.69 -5.73 -3.11
N GLU A 58 7.94 -7.00 -2.79
CA GLU A 58 9.14 -7.75 -3.24
C GLU A 58 9.25 -7.84 -4.78
N ASN A 59 8.16 -7.63 -5.50
CA ASN A 59 8.12 -7.66 -6.97
C ASN A 59 8.19 -6.26 -7.60
N ILE A 60 8.32 -5.18 -6.82
CA ILE A 60 8.50 -3.82 -7.34
C ILE A 60 9.86 -3.74 -8.04
N LYS A 61 9.85 -3.42 -9.34
CA LYS A 61 11.07 -3.17 -10.11
C LYS A 61 11.57 -1.76 -9.85
N VAL A 62 12.81 -1.67 -9.39
CA VAL A 62 13.53 -0.41 -9.26
C VAL A 62 14.60 -0.38 -10.35
N GLU A 63 14.30 0.33 -11.43
CA GLU A 63 15.14 0.40 -12.63
C GLU A 63 15.10 1.81 -13.25
N ASN A 64 15.78 2.01 -14.36
CA ASN A 64 15.76 3.28 -15.07
C ASN A 64 14.40 3.50 -15.73
N GLY A 65 13.62 4.49 -15.26
CA GLY A 65 12.28 4.78 -15.80
C GLY A 65 12.25 5.39 -17.21
N ILE A 66 13.40 5.54 -17.87
CA ILE A 66 13.55 6.04 -19.24
C ILE A 66 13.92 4.91 -20.22
N GLU A 67 14.45 3.77 -19.74
CA GLU A 67 14.66 2.56 -20.54
C GLU A 67 13.36 1.82 -20.82
#